data_AF-A0A1Q5T9N4-F1
#
_entry.id   AF-A0A1Q5T9N4-F1
#
_cell.length_a   1.000
_cell.length_b   1.000
_cell.length_c   1.000
_cell.angle_alpha   90.00
_cell.angle_beta   90.00
_cell.angle_gamma   90.00
#
_symmetry.space_group_name_H-M   'P 1'
#
loop_
_entity.id
_entity.type
_entity.pdbx_description
1 polymer ?
#
loop_
_entity_poly.entity_id
_entity_poly.type
_entity_poly.pdbx_seq_one_letter_code
_entity_poly.pdbx_strand_id
1 'polypeptide(L)'
;MFPKLSSYLRRGRSPKEGEKFEDWKVELLATANANLALQLKRADQKITNLTARLAESDLLLAHAQARMGDSTYTALQQDENLMPGFLKGSKEAGRFKWIDDIWIYTGQDYLRNAEEIWRNGDAESACSILESALTASPFQSVAEGLHCRVFLAAILHAIVNTAYFIEAMDFMALERFERAYWSFSRSLQLPGYGEKAREYQIKAIEEFTRQQAADDGFNAADFNNDKN
;
A
#
# COMPACT_ATOMS: atom_id res chain seq x y z
N MET A 1 10.46 -35.62 10.56
CA MET A 1 10.70 -36.81 11.42
C MET A 1 9.71 -37.90 11.02
N PHE A 2 10.03 -38.70 10.00
CA PHE A 2 9.23 -39.86 9.58
C PHE A 2 10.17 -41.07 9.48
N PRO A 3 10.26 -41.93 10.51
CA PRO A 3 10.92 -43.22 10.36
C PRO A 3 9.88 -44.35 10.33
N LYS A 4 10.19 -45.41 9.56
CA LYS A 4 9.58 -46.76 9.57
C LYS A 4 8.57 -47.15 8.47
N LEU A 5 8.77 -46.71 7.22
CA LEU A 5 8.07 -47.35 6.07
C LEU A 5 8.89 -48.47 5.40
N SER A 6 10.18 -48.62 5.68
CA SER A 6 11.04 -49.61 5.00
C SER A 6 11.16 -50.97 5.70
N SER A 7 10.75 -51.11 6.98
CA SER A 7 11.02 -52.32 7.76
C SER A 7 9.99 -53.44 7.62
N TYR A 8 8.86 -53.23 6.94
CA TYR A 8 7.78 -54.21 6.86
C TYR A 8 7.69 -54.97 5.53
N LEU A 9 8.50 -54.62 4.52
CA LEU A 9 8.50 -55.29 3.21
C LEU A 9 9.27 -56.63 3.18
N ARG A 10 9.79 -57.12 4.30
CA ARG A 10 10.68 -58.32 4.32
C ARG A 10 10.30 -59.36 5.38
N ARG A 11 9.03 -59.72 5.54
CA ARG A 11 8.67 -60.97 6.25
C ARG A 11 7.27 -61.48 5.92
N GLY A 12 7.22 -62.69 5.35
CA GLY A 12 6.09 -63.63 5.47
C GLY A 12 5.04 -63.63 4.34
N ARG A 13 5.16 -64.55 3.38
CA ARG A 13 4.02 -65.04 2.59
C ARG A 13 3.19 -65.98 3.48
N SER A 14 1.99 -65.56 3.86
CA SER A 14 0.91 -66.42 4.37
C SER A 14 -0.36 -66.15 3.55
N PRO A 15 -1.05 -67.17 2.99
CA PRO A 15 -2.22 -66.97 2.13
C PRO A 15 -3.43 -66.33 2.84
N LYS A 16 -3.47 -66.32 4.18
CA LYS A 16 -4.58 -65.75 4.97
C LYS A 16 -4.36 -64.28 5.37
N GLU A 17 -3.20 -63.71 5.07
CA GLU A 17 -2.91 -62.29 5.34
C GLU A 17 -3.11 -61.40 4.11
N GLY A 18 -3.24 -61.99 2.91
CA GLY A 18 -3.48 -61.26 1.66
C GLY A 18 -4.79 -60.49 1.64
N GLU A 19 -5.88 -61.07 2.14
CA GLU A 19 -7.19 -60.41 2.19
C GLU A 19 -7.21 -59.23 3.17
N LYS A 20 -6.62 -59.39 4.37
CA LYS A 20 -6.52 -58.30 5.35
C LYS A 20 -5.61 -57.15 4.92
N PHE A 21 -4.58 -57.43 4.13
CA PHE A 21 -3.66 -56.42 3.62
C PHE A 21 -4.24 -55.64 2.43
N GLU A 22 -5.06 -56.29 1.60
CA GLU A 22 -5.82 -55.63 0.53
C GLU A 22 -6.92 -54.74 1.12
N ASP A 23 -7.68 -55.21 2.12
CA ASP A 23 -8.72 -54.41 2.80
C ASP A 23 -8.15 -53.14 3.47
N TRP A 24 -6.99 -53.24 4.14
CA TRP A 24 -6.32 -52.08 4.74
C TRP A 24 -5.90 -51.05 3.69
N LYS A 25 -5.43 -51.48 2.52
CA LYS A 25 -5.06 -50.57 1.42
C LYS A 25 -6.27 -49.86 0.85
N VAL A 26 -7.39 -50.57 0.72
CA VAL A 26 -8.66 -50.01 0.24
C VAL A 26 -9.18 -48.96 1.23
N GLU A 27 -9.12 -49.23 2.54
CA GLU A 27 -9.55 -48.28 3.58
C GLU A 27 -8.63 -47.05 3.68
N LEU A 28 -7.32 -47.23 3.53
CA LEU A 28 -6.34 -46.13 3.48
C LEU A 28 -6.53 -45.25 2.23
N LEU A 29 -6.82 -45.86 1.08
CA LEU A 29 -7.12 -45.13 -0.15
C LEU A 29 -8.46 -44.40 -0.07
N ALA A 30 -9.48 -45.02 0.54
CA ALA A 30 -10.79 -44.40 0.75
C ALA A 30 -10.69 -43.17 1.67
N THR A 31 -9.93 -43.27 2.76
CA THR A 31 -9.70 -42.15 3.68
C THR A 31 -8.85 -41.04 3.05
N ALA A 32 -7.82 -41.38 2.27
CA ALA A 32 -7.04 -40.40 1.51
C ALA A 32 -7.89 -39.67 0.46
N ASN A 33 -8.73 -40.39 -0.30
CA ASN A 33 -9.65 -39.80 -1.27
C ASN A 33 -10.70 -38.89 -0.61
N ALA A 34 -11.25 -39.29 0.54
CA ALA A 34 -12.19 -38.46 1.29
C ALA A 34 -11.53 -37.16 1.78
N ASN A 35 -10.28 -37.24 2.22
CA ASN A 35 -9.52 -36.06 2.68
C ASN A 35 -9.17 -35.13 1.51
N LEU A 36 -8.76 -35.68 0.36
CA LEU A 36 -8.54 -34.91 -0.86
C LEU A 36 -9.82 -34.23 -1.34
N ALA A 37 -10.95 -34.93 -1.36
CA ALA A 37 -12.24 -34.35 -1.74
C ALA A 37 -12.66 -33.20 -0.80
N LEU A 38 -12.38 -33.33 0.50
CA LEU A 38 -12.62 -32.27 1.48
C LEU A 38 -11.72 -31.05 1.23
N GLN A 39 -10.44 -31.27 0.93
CA GLN A 39 -9.50 -30.18 0.60
C GLN A 39 -9.91 -29.47 -0.68
N LEU A 40 -10.31 -30.21 -1.71
CA LEU A 40 -10.77 -29.67 -2.98
C LEU A 40 -12.02 -28.81 -2.78
N LYS A 41 -12.99 -29.29 -2.00
CA LYS A 41 -14.19 -28.51 -1.63
C LYS A 41 -13.84 -27.22 -0.86
N ARG A 42 -12.87 -27.26 0.05
CA ARG A 42 -12.41 -26.06 0.77
C ARG A 42 -11.69 -25.08 -0.17
N ALA A 43 -10.90 -25.59 -1.11
CA ALA A 43 -10.22 -24.78 -2.10
C ALA A 43 -11.24 -24.08 -3.02
N ASP A 44 -12.26 -24.80 -3.50
CA ASP A 44 -13.34 -24.23 -4.31
C ASP A 44 -14.12 -23.15 -3.55
N GLN A 45 -14.41 -23.39 -2.26
CA GLN A 45 -15.07 -22.40 -1.42
C GLN A 45 -14.20 -21.15 -1.20
N LYS A 46 -12.87 -21.31 -1.17
CA LYS A 46 -11.94 -20.17 -1.09
C LYS A 46 -11.86 -19.42 -2.41
N ILE A 47 -11.81 -20.12 -3.54
CA ILE A 47 -11.79 -19.52 -4.88
C ILE A 47 -13.07 -18.70 -5.12
N THR A 48 -14.24 -19.26 -4.79
CA THR A 48 -15.52 -18.56 -4.92
C THR A 48 -15.59 -17.31 -4.04
N ASN A 49 -15.10 -17.37 -2.79
CA ASN A 49 -15.02 -16.20 -1.92
C ASN A 49 -14.10 -15.12 -2.50
N LEU A 50 -12.90 -15.51 -2.96
CA LEU A 50 -11.95 -14.57 -3.55
C LEU A 50 -12.49 -13.93 -4.84
N THR A 51 -13.19 -14.71 -5.66
CA THR A 51 -13.82 -14.22 -6.89
C THR A 51 -14.90 -13.17 -6.57
N ALA A 52 -15.71 -13.39 -5.53
CA ALA A 52 -16.70 -12.42 -5.09
C ALA A 52 -16.07 -11.10 -4.60
N ARG A 53 -14.96 -11.20 -3.84
CA ARG A 53 -14.23 -10.02 -3.35
C ARG A 53 -13.52 -9.25 -4.48
N LEU A 54 -13.05 -9.95 -5.51
CA LEU A 54 -12.49 -9.34 -6.70
C LEU A 54 -13.57 -8.54 -7.44
N ALA A 55 -14.74 -9.14 -7.67
CA ALA A 55 -15.87 -8.48 -8.32
C ALA A 55 -16.37 -7.24 -7.55
N GLU A 56 -16.38 -7.29 -6.22
CA GLU A 56 -16.69 -6.13 -5.38
C GLU A 56 -15.65 -5.01 -5.55
N SER A 57 -14.37 -5.38 -5.63
CA SER A 57 -13.28 -4.43 -5.84
C SER A 57 -13.34 -3.79 -7.24
N ASP A 58 -13.64 -4.58 -8.26
CA ASP A 58 -13.85 -4.10 -9.65
C ASP A 58 -15.03 -3.13 -9.73
N LEU A 59 -16.12 -3.40 -9.01
CA LEU A 59 -17.27 -2.49 -8.93
C LEU A 59 -16.88 -1.14 -8.29
N LEU A 60 -16.11 -1.17 -7.21
CA LEU A 60 -15.62 0.04 -6.53
C LEU A 60 -14.66 0.83 -7.42
N LEU A 61 -13.79 0.13 -8.16
CA LEU A 61 -12.87 0.73 -9.14
C LEU A 61 -13.63 1.40 -10.28
N ALA A 62 -14.60 0.70 -10.88
CA ALA A 62 -15.45 1.25 -11.94
C ALA A 62 -16.23 2.48 -11.46
N HIS A 63 -16.76 2.44 -10.23
CA HIS A 63 -17.46 3.58 -9.63
C HIS A 63 -16.51 4.77 -9.38
N ALA A 64 -15.29 4.53 -8.93
CA ALA A 64 -14.28 5.57 -8.76
C ALA A 64 -13.85 6.18 -10.10
N GLN A 65 -13.65 5.36 -11.13
CA GLN A 65 -13.30 5.80 -12.48
C GLN A 65 -14.43 6.59 -13.13
N ALA A 66 -15.69 6.18 -12.96
CA ALA A 66 -16.85 6.93 -13.45
C ALA A 66 -16.93 8.34 -12.84
N ARG A 67 -16.65 8.49 -11.53
CA ARG A 67 -16.60 9.80 -10.87
C ARG A 67 -15.42 10.67 -11.30
N MET A 68 -14.32 10.07 -11.74
CA MET A 68 -13.19 10.81 -12.32
C MET A 68 -13.46 11.27 -13.77
N GLY A 69 -14.27 10.53 -14.54
CA GLY A 69 -14.63 10.86 -15.92
C GLY A 69 -15.57 12.08 -16.05
N ASP A 70 -16.40 12.37 -15.05
CA ASP A 70 -17.31 13.53 -15.05
C ASP A 70 -16.62 14.86 -14.72
N SER A 71 -15.39 14.82 -14.18
CA SER A 71 -14.54 16.00 -13.99
C SER A 71 -13.63 16.19 -15.19
N THR A 72 -14.22 16.53 -16.34
CA THR A 72 -13.48 16.98 -17.52
C THR A 72 -12.75 18.29 -17.19
N TYR A 73 -11.52 18.16 -16.69
CA TYR A 73 -10.61 19.29 -16.53
C TYR A 73 -9.87 19.49 -17.86
N THR A 74 -10.53 20.20 -18.76
CA THR A 74 -9.91 20.84 -19.92
C THR A 74 -8.95 21.95 -19.47
N ALA A 75 -7.78 21.55 -18.96
CA ALA A 75 -6.63 22.43 -18.77
C ALA A 75 -5.32 21.64 -18.92
N LEU A 76 -5.20 20.89 -20.01
CA LEU A 76 -3.90 20.37 -20.46
C LEU A 76 -3.39 21.29 -21.55
N GLN A 77 -2.49 22.22 -21.18
CA GLN A 77 -1.35 22.60 -22.00
C GLN A 77 -0.45 23.57 -21.23
N GLN A 78 0.86 23.35 -21.37
CA GLN A 78 2.01 24.06 -20.79
C GLN A 78 2.38 23.51 -19.39
N ASP A 79 3.50 22.84 -19.18
CA ASP A 79 4.81 22.99 -19.82
C ASP A 79 5.59 21.67 -19.67
N GLU A 80 5.94 21.05 -20.80
CA GLU A 80 7.04 20.10 -20.86
C GLU A 80 8.32 20.92 -20.85
N ASN A 81 9.15 20.80 -19.80
CA ASN A 81 10.60 20.70 -19.94
C ASN A 81 11.36 20.56 -18.61
N LEU A 82 12.16 19.50 -18.54
CA LEU A 82 13.43 19.35 -17.80
C LEU A 82 13.38 18.98 -16.31
N MET A 83 13.48 17.67 -16.06
CA MET A 83 14.37 17.13 -15.02
C MET A 83 15.76 16.93 -15.65
N PRO A 84 16.88 17.27 -14.96
CA PRO A 84 17.50 16.26 -14.10
C PRO A 84 18.17 16.83 -12.84
N GLY A 85 18.16 16.08 -11.73
CA GLY A 85 18.95 16.44 -10.54
C GLY A 85 18.54 15.71 -9.26
N PHE A 86 19.02 14.47 -9.12
CA PHE A 86 18.90 13.65 -7.91
C PHE A 86 19.39 14.39 -6.65
N LEU A 87 18.49 14.51 -5.68
CA LEU A 87 18.70 14.52 -4.23
C LEU A 87 20.13 14.86 -3.75
N LYS A 88 20.41 16.15 -3.62
CA LYS A 88 21.48 16.62 -2.72
C LYS A 88 20.99 17.83 -1.94
N GLY A 89 20.40 17.56 -0.77
CA GLY A 89 19.91 18.57 0.18
C GLY A 89 18.71 19.34 -0.36
N SER A 90 17.55 18.69 -0.47
CA SER A 90 16.37 19.36 -1.00
C SER A 90 15.86 20.43 -0.02
N LYS A 91 16.28 21.67 -0.29
CA LYS A 91 15.61 22.92 0.11
C LYS A 91 14.20 23.05 -0.50
N GLU A 92 13.68 22.04 -1.21
CA GLU A 92 12.30 22.08 -1.73
C GLU A 92 11.30 21.82 -0.63
N ALA A 93 11.68 21.13 0.46
CA ALA A 93 10.94 21.13 1.73
C ALA A 93 10.63 22.55 2.23
N GLY A 94 11.32 23.59 1.76
CA GLY A 94 11.11 24.99 2.16
C GLY A 94 10.26 25.84 1.22
N ARG A 95 9.60 25.28 0.19
CA ARG A 95 8.87 26.10 -0.80
C ARG A 95 7.44 25.64 -1.10
N PHE A 96 6.81 24.92 -0.20
CA PHE A 96 5.39 24.60 -0.34
C PHE A 96 4.55 25.71 0.33
N LYS A 97 3.38 26.02 -0.21
CA LYS A 97 2.38 26.88 0.43
C LYS A 97 1.29 25.92 0.91
N TRP A 98 1.32 25.58 2.19
CA TRP A 98 0.69 24.38 2.77
C TRP A 98 -0.31 24.75 3.86
N ILE A 99 -0.12 25.92 4.50
CA ILE A 99 -1.12 26.45 5.43
C ILE A 99 -2.41 26.77 4.68
N ASP A 100 -2.34 27.44 3.52
CA ASP A 100 -3.52 27.98 2.83
C ASP A 100 -4.54 26.92 2.37
N ASP A 101 -4.10 25.69 2.07
CA ASP A 101 -4.96 24.61 1.56
C ASP A 101 -5.49 23.66 2.66
N ILE A 102 -4.91 23.69 3.87
CA ILE A 102 -5.26 22.79 4.98
C ILE A 102 -5.87 23.57 6.15
N TRP A 103 -5.41 24.80 6.39
CA TRP A 103 -5.78 25.60 7.55
C TRP A 103 -5.89 27.09 7.22
N ILE A 104 -7.05 27.68 7.54
CA ILE A 104 -7.23 29.12 7.41
C ILE A 104 -6.56 29.82 8.58
N TYR A 105 -5.53 30.62 8.30
CA TYR A 105 -4.84 31.40 9.34
C TYR A 105 -5.84 32.27 10.12
N THR A 106 -5.89 32.05 11.43
CA THR A 106 -6.86 32.72 12.29
C THR A 106 -6.28 33.93 13.02
N GLY A 107 -4.95 33.99 13.18
CA GLY A 107 -4.25 35.11 13.81
C GLY A 107 -4.55 35.26 15.31
N GLN A 108 -5.17 34.25 15.91
CA GLN A 108 -5.56 34.26 17.32
C GLN A 108 -4.34 34.16 18.22
N ASP A 109 -4.29 34.92 19.31
CA ASP A 109 -3.10 35.06 20.16
C ASP A 109 -2.56 33.72 20.69
N TYR A 110 -3.45 32.79 21.01
CA TYR A 110 -3.11 31.46 21.52
C TYR A 110 -2.63 30.47 20.43
N LEU A 111 -2.85 30.77 19.15
CA LEU A 111 -2.39 29.98 18.01
C LEU A 111 -1.28 30.65 17.21
N ARG A 112 -1.14 31.97 17.30
CA ARG A 112 -0.29 32.80 16.44
C ARG A 112 1.12 32.27 16.32
N ASN A 113 1.74 31.92 17.45
CA ASN A 113 3.11 31.39 17.47
C ASN A 113 3.20 30.07 16.69
N ALA A 114 2.28 29.13 16.93
CA ALA A 114 2.28 27.84 16.23
C ALA A 114 1.90 27.99 14.73
N GLU A 115 0.96 28.86 14.40
CA GLU A 115 0.58 29.19 13.02
C GLU A 115 1.75 29.81 12.24
N GLU A 116 2.52 30.71 12.84
CA GLU A 116 3.71 31.32 12.21
C GLU A 116 4.85 30.31 12.02
N ILE A 117 5.11 29.48 13.03
CA ILE A 117 6.14 28.43 12.94
C ILE A 117 5.79 27.42 11.85
N TRP A 118 4.53 26.98 11.78
CA TRP A 118 4.10 26.08 10.71
C TRP A 118 4.15 26.76 9.34
N ARG A 119 3.76 28.04 9.24
CA ARG A 119 3.88 28.83 8.00
C ARG A 119 5.32 28.93 7.51
N ASN A 120 6.29 28.98 8.41
CA ASN A 120 7.71 28.97 8.10
C ASN A 120 8.24 27.59 7.66
N GLY A 121 7.38 26.56 7.61
CA GLY A 121 7.69 25.21 7.17
C GLY A 121 8.06 24.24 8.29
N ASP A 122 7.99 24.66 9.56
CA ASP A 122 8.35 23.83 10.71
C ASP A 122 7.11 23.26 11.40
N ALA A 123 6.54 22.22 10.80
CA ALA A 123 5.35 21.55 11.33
C ALA A 123 5.60 20.83 12.67
N GLU A 124 6.81 20.30 12.88
CA GLU A 124 7.16 19.55 14.10
C GLU A 124 7.25 20.46 15.32
N SER A 125 7.94 21.60 15.19
CA SER A 125 8.02 22.59 16.28
C SER A 125 6.64 23.19 16.58
N ALA A 126 5.82 23.45 15.56
CA ALA A 126 4.45 23.90 15.75
C ALA A 126 3.62 22.88 16.53
N CYS A 127 3.75 21.58 16.20
CA CYS A 127 3.10 20.48 16.90
C CYS A 127 3.50 20.43 18.39
N SER A 128 4.81 20.46 18.69
CA SER A 128 5.32 20.40 20.06
C SER A 128 4.85 21.58 20.94
N ILE A 129 4.77 22.78 20.35
CA ILE A 129 4.26 23.97 21.04
C ILE A 129 2.76 23.81 21.37
N LEU A 130 1.97 23.29 20.43
CA LEU A 130 0.55 23.02 20.65
C LEU A 130 0.30 21.94 21.69
N GLU A 131 1.07 20.86 21.68
CA GLU A 131 0.97 19.81 22.68
C GLU A 131 1.33 20.32 24.07
N SER A 132 2.38 21.14 24.16
CA SER A 132 2.78 21.81 25.40
C SER A 132 1.69 22.77 25.90
N ALA A 133 1.08 23.54 25.01
CA ALA A 133 -0.05 24.40 25.34
C ALA A 133 -1.28 23.58 25.79
N LEU A 134 -1.60 22.48 25.11
CA LEU A 134 -2.74 21.63 25.45
C LEU A 134 -2.59 20.95 26.81
N THR A 135 -1.36 20.56 27.17
CA THR A 135 -1.06 19.92 28.47
C THR A 135 -1.02 20.93 29.62
N ALA A 136 -0.53 22.15 29.38
CA ALA A 136 -0.51 23.21 30.37
C ALA A 136 -1.91 23.77 30.72
N SER A 137 -2.94 23.45 29.94
CA SER A 137 -4.32 23.93 30.08
C SER A 137 -4.48 25.47 30.28
N PRO A 138 -3.82 26.33 29.47
CA PRO A 138 -3.86 27.78 29.62
C PRO A 138 -5.12 28.44 29.00
N PHE A 139 -6.07 27.66 28.46
CA PHE A 139 -7.18 28.18 27.67
C PHE A 139 -8.26 28.81 28.55
N GLN A 140 -8.74 29.98 28.13
CA GLN A 140 -9.80 30.71 28.83
C GLN A 140 -11.18 30.15 28.50
N SER A 141 -11.31 29.42 27.39
CA SER A 141 -12.57 28.80 26.96
C SER A 141 -12.41 27.40 26.37
N VAL A 142 -13.50 26.63 26.38
CA VAL A 142 -13.59 25.33 25.71
C VAL A 142 -13.39 25.48 24.19
N ALA A 143 -13.84 26.60 23.62
CA ALA A 143 -13.71 26.89 22.20
C ALA A 143 -12.23 27.02 21.79
N GLU A 144 -11.41 27.73 22.58
CA GLU A 144 -9.97 27.84 22.35
C GLU A 144 -9.28 26.48 22.41
N GLY A 145 -9.59 25.68 23.43
CA GLY A 145 -9.04 24.32 23.55
C GLY A 145 -9.42 23.43 22.37
N LEU A 146 -10.66 23.51 21.89
CA LEU A 146 -11.11 22.78 20.71
C LEU A 146 -10.37 23.28 19.46
N HIS A 147 -10.21 24.59 19.30
CA HIS A 147 -9.54 25.19 18.16
C HIS A 147 -8.08 24.74 18.05
N CYS A 148 -7.36 24.71 19.18
CA CYS A 148 -6.01 24.14 19.26
C CYS A 148 -5.95 22.66 18.88
N ARG A 149 -6.94 21.85 19.30
CA ARG A 149 -6.99 20.42 18.93
C ARG A 149 -7.26 20.22 17.45
N VAL A 150 -8.15 21.01 16.85
CA VAL A 150 -8.41 20.94 15.41
C VAL A 150 -7.15 21.36 14.63
N PHE A 151 -6.48 22.42 15.07
CA PHE A 151 -5.24 22.85 14.45
C PHE A 151 -4.12 21.81 14.58
N LEU A 152 -3.97 21.19 15.76
CA LEU A 152 -3.04 20.08 15.97
C LEU A 152 -3.36 18.89 15.04
N ALA A 153 -4.64 18.53 14.89
CA ALA A 153 -5.05 17.47 13.98
C ALA A 153 -4.70 17.81 12.51
N ALA A 154 -4.82 19.08 12.11
CA ALA A 154 -4.43 19.55 10.78
C ALA A 154 -2.92 19.42 10.54
N ILE A 155 -2.10 19.79 11.52
CA ILE A 155 -0.63 19.63 11.47
C ILE A 155 -0.25 18.15 11.36
N LEU A 156 -0.82 17.30 12.22
CA LEU A 156 -0.55 15.85 12.20
C LEU A 156 -0.95 15.22 10.86
N HIS A 157 -2.10 15.60 10.32
CA HIS A 157 -2.55 15.16 9.00
C HIS A 157 -1.54 15.55 7.90
N ALA A 158 -1.01 16.78 7.94
CA ALA A 158 -0.01 17.24 6.99
C ALA A 158 1.32 16.45 7.11
N ILE A 159 1.80 16.21 8.33
CA ILE A 159 3.04 15.47 8.60
C ILE A 159 2.93 14.03 8.08
N VAL A 160 1.86 13.31 8.45
CA VAL A 160 1.67 11.91 8.07
C VAL A 160 1.61 11.74 6.56
N ASN A 161 0.86 12.60 5.89
CA ASN A 161 0.73 12.53 4.44
C ASN A 161 2.03 12.92 3.70
N THR A 162 2.80 13.87 4.24
CA THR A 162 4.13 14.21 3.72
C THR A 162 5.09 13.02 3.88
N ALA A 163 5.03 12.31 5.01
CA ALA A 163 5.82 11.11 5.24
C ALA A 163 5.50 10.01 4.22
N TYR A 164 4.22 9.79 3.89
CA TYR A 164 3.85 8.85 2.82
C TYR A 164 4.39 9.26 1.45
N PHE A 165 4.43 10.56 1.15
CA PHE A 165 5.01 11.04 -0.10
C PHE A 165 6.52 10.78 -0.15
N ILE A 166 7.25 11.06 0.93
CA ILE A 166 8.70 10.78 1.02
C ILE A 166 8.97 9.28 0.90
N GLU A 167 8.23 8.45 1.65
CA GLU A 167 8.37 6.99 1.60
C GLU A 167 8.11 6.45 0.18
N ALA A 168 7.13 7.00 -0.53
CA ALA A 168 6.86 6.64 -1.91
C ALA A 168 8.02 6.98 -2.86
N MET A 169 8.64 8.15 -2.67
CA MET A 169 9.83 8.56 -3.41
C MET A 169 11.03 7.63 -3.13
N ASP A 170 11.22 7.20 -1.89
CA ASP A 170 12.25 6.23 -1.53
C ASP A 170 12.01 4.87 -2.20
N PHE A 171 10.75 4.40 -2.24
CA PHE A 171 10.40 3.18 -2.95
C PHE A 171 10.61 3.29 -4.46
N MET A 172 10.34 4.45 -5.07
CA MET A 172 10.66 4.69 -6.48
C MET A 172 12.16 4.56 -6.73
N ALA A 173 12.99 5.15 -5.87
CA ALA A 173 14.44 5.10 -6.01
C ALA A 173 15.02 3.68 -5.83
N LEU A 174 14.33 2.83 -5.06
CA LEU A 174 14.67 1.42 -4.86
C LEU A 174 14.03 0.47 -5.89
N GLU A 175 13.41 1.01 -6.94
CA GLU A 175 12.68 0.24 -7.98
C GLU A 175 11.57 -0.66 -7.40
N ARG A 176 11.05 -0.32 -6.22
CA ARG A 176 9.95 -1.04 -5.57
C ARG A 176 8.62 -0.41 -5.95
N PHE A 177 8.32 -0.44 -7.25
CA PHE A 177 7.24 0.34 -7.85
C PHE A 177 5.84 0.06 -7.29
N GLU A 178 5.53 -1.19 -6.94
CA GLU A 178 4.26 -1.54 -6.27
C GLU A 178 4.10 -0.80 -4.94
N ARG A 179 5.16 -0.79 -4.11
CA ARG A 179 5.13 -0.11 -2.81
C ARG A 179 5.09 1.40 -2.97
N ALA A 180 5.83 1.93 -3.94
CA ALA A 180 5.78 3.34 -4.29
C ALA A 180 4.36 3.78 -4.64
N TYR A 181 3.66 3.02 -5.49
CA TYR A 181 2.28 3.30 -5.87
C TYR A 181 1.34 3.37 -4.66
N TRP A 182 1.43 2.39 -3.75
CA TRP A 182 0.58 2.38 -2.54
C TRP A 182 0.88 3.54 -1.60
N SER A 183 2.15 3.90 -1.40
CA SER A 183 2.51 5.05 -0.58
C SER A 183 2.08 6.38 -1.22
N PHE A 184 2.19 6.55 -2.54
CA PHE A 184 1.63 7.72 -3.23
C PHE A 184 0.10 7.76 -3.14
N SER A 185 -0.58 6.61 -3.19
CA SER A 185 -2.04 6.54 -3.05
C SER A 185 -2.51 7.13 -1.72
N ARG A 186 -1.70 6.99 -0.66
CA ARG A 186 -2.00 7.56 0.66
C ARG A 186 -1.71 9.06 0.72
N SER A 187 -0.72 9.55 -0.03
CA SER A 187 -0.41 10.98 -0.08
C SER A 187 -1.32 11.78 -1.04
N LEU A 188 -2.15 11.12 -1.84
CA LEU A 188 -3.16 11.78 -2.71
C LEU A 188 -4.12 12.69 -1.94
N GLN A 189 -4.35 12.39 -0.67
CA GLN A 189 -5.24 13.18 0.20
C GLN A 189 -4.60 14.48 0.66
N LEU A 190 -3.32 14.73 0.36
CA LEU A 190 -2.65 15.95 0.72
C LEU A 190 -3.04 17.09 -0.25
N PRO A 191 -3.72 18.14 0.24
CA PRO A 191 -3.99 19.32 -0.57
C PRO A 191 -2.68 19.91 -1.11
N GLY A 192 -2.67 20.28 -2.40
CA GLY A 192 -1.49 20.81 -3.09
C GLY A 192 -0.49 19.76 -3.61
N TYR A 193 -0.52 18.50 -3.14
CA TYR A 193 0.38 17.43 -3.63
C TYR A 193 -0.35 16.34 -4.41
N GLY A 194 -1.68 16.32 -4.41
CA GLY A 194 -2.46 15.29 -5.11
C GLY A 194 -2.10 15.16 -6.60
N GLU A 195 -1.79 16.26 -7.29
CA GLU A 195 -1.36 16.22 -8.70
C GLU A 195 0.02 15.59 -8.87
N LYS A 196 0.99 16.04 -8.07
CA LYS A 196 2.36 15.51 -8.12
C LYS A 196 2.40 14.03 -7.69
N ALA A 197 1.64 13.66 -6.66
CA ALA A 197 1.49 12.27 -6.25
C ALA A 197 0.86 11.41 -7.35
N ARG A 198 -0.17 11.90 -8.07
CA ARG A 198 -0.74 11.22 -9.24
C ARG A 198 0.28 11.04 -10.37
N GLU A 199 1.05 12.07 -10.67
CA GLU A 199 2.11 11.99 -11.69
C GLU A 199 3.10 10.86 -11.38
N TYR A 200 3.55 10.77 -10.12
CA TYR A 200 4.46 9.70 -9.71
C TYR A 200 3.80 8.33 -9.60
N GLN A 201 2.49 8.24 -9.31
CA GLN A 201 1.76 6.96 -9.41
C GLN A 201 1.75 6.43 -10.84
N ILE A 202 1.48 7.30 -11.82
CA ILE A 202 1.48 6.91 -13.24
C ILE A 202 2.87 6.41 -13.62
N LYS A 203 3.93 7.16 -13.25
CA LYS A 203 5.32 6.73 -13.45
C LYS A 203 5.62 5.38 -12.79
N ALA A 204 5.17 5.16 -11.56
CA ALA A 204 5.36 3.87 -10.88
C ALA A 204 4.72 2.71 -11.66
N ILE A 205 3.52 2.89 -12.21
CA ILE A 205 2.83 1.88 -13.03
C ILE A 205 3.59 1.63 -14.34
N GLU A 206 4.02 2.69 -15.02
CA GLU A 206 4.78 2.59 -16.27
C GLU A 206 6.09 1.82 -16.09
N GLU A 207 6.85 2.15 -15.03
CA GLU A 207 8.11 1.49 -14.70
C GLU A 207 7.89 0.03 -14.27
N PHE A 208 6.89 -0.23 -13.43
CA PHE A 208 6.50 -1.60 -13.05
C PHE A 208 6.19 -2.47 -14.27
N THR A 209 5.39 -1.94 -15.20
CA THR A 209 5.00 -2.65 -16.43
C THR A 209 6.22 -2.93 -17.30
N ARG A 210 7.15 -1.98 -17.41
CA ARG A 210 8.39 -2.14 -18.17
C ARG A 210 9.29 -3.22 -17.57
N GLN A 211 9.42 -3.26 -16.25
CA GLN A 211 10.23 -4.27 -15.56
C GLN A 211 9.65 -5.67 -15.74
N GLN A 212 8.33 -5.82 -15.61
CA GLN A 212 7.66 -7.10 -15.83
C GLN A 212 7.85 -7.61 -17.27
N ALA A 213 7.73 -6.73 -18.27
CA ALA A 213 7.97 -7.09 -19.67
C ALA A 213 9.43 -7.51 -19.94
N ALA A 214 10.40 -6.90 -19.25
CA ALA A 214 11.81 -7.28 -19.34
C ALA A 214 12.07 -8.67 -18.73
N ASP A 215 11.49 -8.94 -17.56
CA ASP A 215 11.62 -10.23 -16.86
C ASP A 215 10.97 -11.37 -17.66
N ASP A 216 9.80 -11.13 -18.27
CA ASP A 216 9.11 -12.11 -19.11
C ASP A 216 9.84 -12.37 -20.43
N GLY A 217 10.42 -11.32 -21.03
CA GLY A 217 11.23 -11.43 -22.26
C GLY A 217 12.53 -12.20 -22.05
N PHE A 218 13.15 -12.09 -20.87
CA PHE A 218 14.36 -12.84 -20.50
C PHE A 218 14.05 -14.33 -20.32
N ASN A 219 12.93 -14.66 -19.65
CA ASN A 219 12.50 -16.05 -19.45
C ASN A 219 12.14 -16.76 -20.76
N ALA A 220 11.57 -16.06 -21.74
CA ALA A 220 11.24 -16.65 -23.04
C ALA A 220 12.48 -17.00 -23.90
N ALA A 221 13.59 -16.28 -23.71
CA ALA A 221 14.83 -16.51 -24.46
C ALA A 221 15.61 -17.73 -23.93
N ASP A 222 15.61 -17.97 -22.61
CA ASP A 222 16.30 -19.12 -22.01
C ASP A 222 15.62 -20.46 -22.33
N PHE A 223 14.30 -20.51 -22.47
CA PHE A 223 13.58 -21.74 -22.86
C PHE A 223 13.85 -22.20 -24.30
N ASN A 224 14.40 -21.34 -25.17
CA ASN A 224 14.74 -21.69 -26.55
C ASN A 224 16.17 -22.20 -26.73
N ASN A 225 17.05 -22.04 -25.73
CA ASN A 225 18.44 -22.51 -25.82
C ASN A 225 18.65 -23.95 -25.34
N ASP A 226 17.68 -24.56 -24.66
CA ASP A 226 17.73 -25.97 -24.22
C ASP A 226 17.17 -26.98 -25.24
N LYS A 227 16.88 -26.53 -26.47
CA LYS A 227 16.33 -27.38 -27.55
C LYS A 227 17.29 -27.64 -28.73
N ASN A 228 18.57 -27.26 -28.62
CA ASN A 228 19.59 -27.58 -29.63
C ASN A 228 20.62 -28.58 -29.11
#